data_AF-A0A318RH75-F1
#
_entry.id   AF-A0A318RH75-F1
#
_cell.length_a   1.000
_cell.length_b   1.000
_cell.length_c   1.000
_cell.angle_alpha   90.00
_cell.angle_beta   90.00
_cell.angle_gamma   90.00
#
_symmetry.space_group_name_H-M   'P 1'
#
loop_
_entity.id
_entity.type
_entity.pdbx_description
1 polymer ?
#
loop_
_entity_poly.entity_id
_entity_poly.type
_entity_poly.pdbx_seq_one_letter_code
_entity_poly.pdbx_strand_id
1 'polypeptide(L)'
;MAVTVDLVTLYAYQPHHSGSYHPDGLQFRKKTLGVLTEWGMTEWGEWFGKVSYTIPAKGREEKVTHWVPGWALRPADRPGNG
;
A
#
# COMPACT_ATOMS: atom_id res chain seq x y z
N MET A 1 -2.64 14.50 -0.38
CA MET A 1 -3.61 14.06 -1.41
C MET A 1 -4.04 12.64 -1.10
N ALA A 2 -5.32 12.29 -1.24
CA ALA A 2 -5.77 10.91 -1.03
C ALA A 2 -5.42 10.02 -2.22
N VAL A 3 -4.87 8.83 -1.94
CA VAL A 3 -4.48 7.83 -2.95
C VAL A 3 -4.88 6.44 -2.49
N THR A 4 -5.19 5.56 -3.42
CA THR A 4 -5.31 4.13 -3.16
C THR A 4 -3.96 3.46 -3.40
N VAL A 5 -3.52 2.65 -2.45
CA VAL A 5 -2.29 1.85 -2.50
C VAL A 5 -2.66 0.39 -2.79
N ASP A 6 -2.14 -0.16 -3.89
CA ASP A 6 -2.31 -1.57 -4.24
C ASP A 6 -1.23 -2.43 -3.58
N LEU A 7 -1.51 -2.91 -2.36
CA LEU A 7 -0.56 -3.73 -1.60
C LEU A 7 -0.38 -5.14 -2.21
N VAL A 8 -1.34 -5.62 -3.00
CA VAL A 8 -1.25 -6.93 -3.66
C VAL A 8 -0.16 -6.91 -4.73
N THR A 9 -0.12 -5.84 -5.52
CA THR A 9 0.90 -5.69 -6.56
C THR A 9 2.23 -5.27 -5.95
N LEU A 10 2.22 -4.43 -4.91
CA LEU A 10 3.42 -3.98 -4.21
C LEU A 10 4.17 -5.13 -3.52
N TYR A 11 3.43 -6.01 -2.85
CA TYR A 11 3.96 -7.21 -2.19
C TYR A 11 3.59 -8.44 -2.99
N ALA A 12 4.14 -8.51 -4.21
CA ALA A 12 3.93 -9.64 -5.11
C ALA A 12 4.25 -10.97 -4.40
N TYR A 13 3.38 -11.95 -4.64
CA TYR A 13 3.49 -13.25 -4.01
C TYR A 13 4.74 -14.00 -4.51
N GLN A 14 5.46 -14.65 -3.60
CA GLN A 14 6.46 -15.65 -3.99
C GLN A 14 5.75 -16.93 -4.46
N PRO A 15 5.92 -17.36 -5.72
CA PRO A 15 5.38 -18.64 -6.17
C PRO A 15 5.97 -19.79 -5.33
N HIS A 16 5.15 -20.83 -5.08
CA HIS A 16 5.46 -21.98 -4.20
C HIS A 16 5.59 -21.67 -2.70
N HIS A 17 5.04 -20.56 -2.21
CA HIS A 17 5.10 -20.25 -0.79
C HIS A 17 4.28 -21.24 0.07
N SER A 18 4.99 -21.96 0.94
CA SER A 18 4.50 -22.95 1.89
C SER A 18 4.18 -22.36 3.27
N GLY A 19 3.64 -21.14 3.33
CA GLY A 19 3.24 -20.54 4.60
C GLY A 19 1.84 -20.93 5.05
N SER A 20 1.68 -21.02 6.38
CA SER A 20 0.42 -21.29 7.06
C SER A 20 -0.36 -20.00 7.34
N TYR A 21 -1.68 -20.12 7.54
CA TYR A 21 -2.50 -19.00 8.00
C TYR A 21 -2.12 -18.58 9.42
N HIS A 22 -1.91 -17.29 9.62
CA HIS A 22 -1.68 -16.68 10.93
C HIS A 22 -2.73 -15.56 11.15
N PRO A 23 -3.68 -15.71 12.09
CA PRO A 23 -4.79 -14.75 12.26
C PRO A 23 -4.32 -13.33 12.62
N ASP A 24 -3.16 -13.22 13.28
CA ASP A 24 -2.53 -11.96 13.68
C ASP A 24 -1.49 -11.44 12.67
N GLY A 25 -1.42 -12.08 11.50
CA GLY A 25 -0.49 -11.73 10.44
C GLY A 25 -0.79 -10.37 9.79
N LEU A 26 0.23 -9.84 9.09
CA LEU A 26 0.09 -8.60 8.33
C LEU A 26 -0.82 -8.80 7.12
N GLN A 27 -1.81 -7.93 6.96
CA GLN A 27 -2.77 -8.03 5.86
C GLN A 27 -2.36 -7.15 4.67
N PHE A 28 -1.51 -7.69 3.79
CA PHE A 28 -1.11 -7.05 2.53
C PHE A 28 -1.99 -7.43 1.33
N ARG A 29 -2.91 -8.39 1.49
CA ARG A 29 -3.80 -8.85 0.42
C ARG A 29 -5.02 -7.92 0.22
N LYS A 30 -4.79 -6.62 0.16
CA LYS A 30 -5.84 -5.61 0.00
C LYS A 30 -5.35 -4.35 -0.68
N LYS A 31 -6.30 -3.54 -1.15
CA LYS A 31 -6.06 -2.12 -1.43
C LYS A 31 -6.35 -1.31 -0.16
N THR A 32 -5.58 -0.26 0.08
CA THR A 32 -5.80 0.61 1.25
C THR A 32 -5.75 2.08 0.85
N LEU A 33 -6.50 2.92 1.55
CA LEU A 33 -6.45 4.36 1.37
C LEU A 33 -5.24 4.92 2.11
N GLY A 34 -4.53 5.84 1.47
CA GLY A 34 -3.38 6.52 2.04
C GLY A 34 -3.39 8.02 1.74
N VAL A 35 -2.51 8.72 2.45
CA VAL A 35 -2.24 10.14 2.25
C VAL A 35 -0.86 10.27 1.62
N LEU A 36 -0.85 10.67 0.36
CA LEU A 36 0.36 11.07 -0.36
C LEU A 36 0.78 12.47 0.08
N THR A 37 2.04 12.61 0.51
CA THR A 37 2.63 13.88 0.95
C THR A 37 3.67 14.43 -0.02
N GLU A 38 4.35 13.56 -0.76
CA GLU A 38 5.52 13.93 -1.57
C GLU A 38 5.71 12.97 -2.74
N TRP A 39 6.14 13.48 -3.89
CA TRP A 39 6.65 12.69 -5.00
C TRP A 39 8.18 12.80 -5.04
N GLY A 40 8.85 11.69 -5.34
CA GLY A 40 10.29 11.62 -5.56
C GLY A 40 10.59 10.74 -6.75
N MET A 41 11.74 10.96 -7.39
CA MET A 41 12.22 10.17 -8.51
C MET A 41 13.51 9.46 -8.09
N THR A 42 13.69 8.21 -8.49
CA THR A 42 14.98 7.50 -8.31
C THR A 42 16.04 8.09 -9.23
N GLU A 43 17.31 7.80 -8.96
CA GLU A 43 18.42 8.15 -9.84
C GLU A 43 18.27 7.57 -11.27
N TRP A 44 17.44 6.55 -11.42
CA TRP A 44 17.13 5.86 -12.69
C TRP A 44 15.81 6.29 -13.33
N GLY A 45 15.15 7.33 -12.79
CA GLY A 45 13.97 7.94 -13.41
C GLY A 45 12.62 7.38 -12.99
N GLU A 46 12.57 6.49 -12.00
CA GLU A 46 11.32 5.87 -11.55
C GLU A 46 10.63 6.75 -10.50
N TRP A 47 9.31 6.95 -10.65
CA TRP A 47 8.55 7.75 -9.71
C TRP A 47 8.08 6.96 -8.49
N PHE A 48 8.17 7.58 -7.32
CA PHE A 48 7.71 7.09 -6.02
C PHE A 48 6.93 8.16 -5.28
N GLY A 49 5.87 7.75 -4.58
CA GLY A 49 5.11 8.61 -3.69
C GLY A 49 5.37 8.26 -2.23
N LYS A 50 5.64 9.25 -1.38
CA LYS A 50 5.69 9.08 0.07
C LYS A 50 4.26 9.08 0.61
N VAL A 51 3.78 7.92 1.03
CA VAL A 51 2.38 7.70 1.43
C VAL A 51 2.31 7.18 2.86
N SER A 52 1.43 7.77 3.67
CA SER A 52 1.03 7.19 4.96
C SER A 52 -0.31 6.46 4.84
N TYR A 53 -0.41 5.22 5.31
CA TYR A 53 -1.63 4.40 5.31
C TYR A 53 -1.68 3.46 6.52
N THR A 54 -2.83 2.84 6.79
CA THR A 54 -2.95 1.83 7.85
C THR A 54 -3.03 0.40 7.31
N ILE A 55 -2.45 -0.53 8.07
CA ILE A 55 -2.55 -1.98 7.84
C ILE A 55 -2.97 -2.71 9.13
N PRO A 56 -3.84 -3.73 9.05
CA PRO A 56 -4.08 -4.64 10.16
C PRO A 56 -2.81 -5.44 10.47
N ALA A 57 -2.40 -5.42 11.74
CA ALA A 57 -1.28 -6.17 12.28
C ALA A 57 -1.59 -6.54 13.73
N LYS A 58 -1.49 -7.83 14.10
CA LYS A 58 -1.66 -8.28 15.50
C LYS A 58 -2.94 -7.75 16.17
N GLY A 59 -4.07 -7.78 15.45
CA GLY A 59 -5.35 -7.31 15.96
C GLY A 59 -5.52 -5.79 16.11
N ARG A 60 -4.59 -4.97 15.58
CA ARG A 60 -4.69 -3.51 15.59
C ARG A 60 -4.41 -2.90 14.22
N GLU A 61 -4.88 -1.66 14.01
CA GLU A 61 -4.53 -0.85 12.84
C GLU A 61 -3.20 -0.13 13.10
N GLU A 62 -2.21 -0.40 12.25
CA GLU A 62 -0.88 0.20 12.32
C GLU A 62 -0.68 1.23 11.23
N LYS A 63 -0.23 2.43 11.60
CA LYS A 63 0.12 3.47 10.64
C LYS A 63 1.54 3.24 10.12
N VAL A 64 1.67 3.15 8.81
CA VAL A 64 2.94 3.02 8.09
C VAL A 64 3.15 4.25 7.22
N THR A 65 4.40 4.70 7.05
CA THR A 65 4.78 5.68 6.03
C THR A 65 5.83 5.06 5.13
N HIS A 66 5.61 5.09 3.82
CA HIS A 66 6.36 4.31 2.85
C HIS A 66 6.53 5.08 1.54
N TRP A 67 7.71 4.97 0.92
CA TRP A 67 7.91 5.33 -0.49
C TRP A 67 7.37 4.22 -1.39
N VAL A 68 6.19 4.44 -1.96
CA VAL A 68 5.49 3.47 -2.80
C VAL A 68 5.78 3.76 -4.27
N PRO A 69 6.17 2.77 -5.09
CA PRO A 69 6.30 2.94 -6.53
C PRO A 69 5.02 3.53 -7.14
N GLY A 70 5.16 4.51 -8.03
CA GLY A 70 4.02 5.22 -8.63
C GLY A 70 3.04 4.29 -9.36
N TRP A 71 3.52 3.18 -9.93
CA TRP A 71 2.68 2.17 -10.58
C TRP A 71 1.74 1.44 -9.62
N ALA A 72 2.01 1.42 -8.31
CA ALA A 72 1.15 0.85 -7.28
C ALA A 72 0.17 1.87 -6.66
N LEU A 73 0.25 3.13 -7.08
CA LEU A 73 -0.61 4.22 -6.59
C LEU A 73 -1.68 4.56 -7.61
N ARG A 74 -2.89 4.85 -7.14
CA ARG A 74 -3.96 5.45 -7.94
C ARG A 74 -4.53 6.66 -7.18
N PRO A 75 -4.99 7.72 -7.85
CA PRO A 75 -5.83 8.71 -7.20
C PRO A 75 -6.97 8.00 -6.48
N ALA A 76 -7.25 8.38 -5.24
CA ALA A 76 -8.45 7.88 -4.59
C ALA A 76 -9.65 8.44 -5.35
N ASP A 77 -10.58 7.59 -5.76
CA ASP A 77 -11.88 8.07 -6.21
C ASP A 77 -12.46 8.93 -5.07
N ARG A 78 -12.89 10.14 -5.41
CA ARG A 78 -13.74 10.90 -4.48
C ARG A 78 -14.93 9.99 -4.18
N PRO A 79 -15.31 9.75 -2.92
CA PRO A 79 -16.53 9.00 -2.65
C PRO A 79 -17.65 9.75 -3.37
N GLY A 80 -18.15 9.15 -4.46
CA GLY A 80 -19.35 9.61 -5.11
C GLY A 80 -20.48 9.38 -4.13
N ASN A 81 -21.29 10.40 -3.87
CA ASN A 81 -22.60 10.23 -3.27
C ASN A 81 -23.33 9.12 -4.05
N GLY A 82 -23.58 8.00 -3.38
CA GLY A 82 -24.44 6.92 -3.81
C GLY A 82 -25.32 6.51 -2.64
#